data_AF-A0A5D3C0J4-F1
#
_entry.id   AF-A0A5D3C0J4-F1
#
_cell.length_a   1.000
_cell.length_b   1.000
_cell.length_c   1.000
_cell.angle_alpha   90.00
_cell.angle_beta   90.00
_cell.angle_gamma   90.00
#
_symmetry.space_group_name_H-M   'P 1'
#
loop_
_entity.id
_entity.type
_entity.pdbx_description
1 polymer ?
#
loop_
_entity_poly.entity_id
_entity_poly.type
_entity_poly.pdbx_seq_one_letter_code
_entity_poly.pdbx_strand_id
1 'polypeptide(L)'
;MLPKLSSPFKRKERNDNSSSYLKGVGLGILVHRSPEPNLVVKQSRKLSPSLVSSSNNNPSFLKTCSLCNKNLDPQEDIYMYRGDQGYCSIKCRNQQIDIDDKRELEASTRKMVAAYRQCLKNEPRTETRLLLEDLRQHNRLPHSRIRPVVS
;
A
#
# COMPACT_ATOMS: atom_id res chain seq x y z
N MET A 1 21.52 19.11 18.61
CA MET A 1 20.11 19.04 19.03
C MET A 1 19.32 18.33 17.94
N LEU A 2 18.73 17.18 18.25
CA LEU A 2 17.68 16.52 17.47
C LEU A 2 16.67 15.97 18.49
N PRO A 3 15.36 16.27 18.40
CA PRO A 3 14.40 15.76 19.35
C PRO A 3 14.10 14.28 19.05
N LYS A 4 14.27 13.42 20.05
CA LYS A 4 13.83 12.02 20.02
C LYS A 4 12.31 11.99 20.19
N LEU A 5 11.59 11.55 19.16
CA LEU A 5 10.18 11.19 19.29
C LEU A 5 10.07 9.88 20.06
N SER A 6 9.60 9.94 21.31
CA SER A 6 9.25 8.77 22.10
C SER A 6 7.87 8.24 21.70
N SER A 7 7.78 6.91 21.53
CA SER A 7 6.54 6.19 21.24
C SER A 7 5.52 6.36 22.37
N PRO A 8 4.23 6.67 22.09
CA PRO A 8 3.30 7.06 23.15
C PRO A 8 2.50 5.91 23.78
N PHE A 9 2.65 4.65 23.38
CA PHE A 9 1.73 3.60 23.86
C PHE A 9 2.26 2.83 25.06
N LYS A 10 2.06 3.41 26.26
CA LYS A 10 2.13 2.68 27.53
C LYS A 10 0.73 2.16 27.87
N ARG A 11 0.47 0.87 27.63
CA ARG A 11 -0.80 0.22 27.96
C ARG A 11 -0.88 0.10 29.49
N LYS A 12 -1.74 0.92 30.10
CA LYS A 12 -2.02 0.91 31.54
C LYS A 12 -3.24 0.04 31.78
N GLU A 13 -3.04 -1.12 32.39
CA GLU A 13 -4.12 -1.96 32.92
C GLU A 13 -4.91 -1.14 33.95
N ARG A 14 -6.22 -1.02 33.76
CA ARG A 14 -7.10 -0.37 34.72
C ARG A 14 -8.15 -1.36 35.19
N ASN A 15 -8.11 -1.50 36.51
CA ASN A 15 -9.02 -2.17 37.40
C ASN A 15 -10.38 -1.46 37.32
N ASP A 16 -11.45 -2.20 37.05
CA ASP A 16 -12.79 -1.65 36.88
C ASP A 16 -13.42 -1.34 38.24
N ASN A 17 -13.72 -0.07 38.50
CA ASN A 17 -14.82 0.25 39.39
C ASN A 17 -15.38 1.66 39.17
N SER A 18 -16.70 1.77 39.34
CA SER A 18 -17.54 2.96 39.43
C SER A 18 -17.95 3.68 38.12
N SER A 19 -19.09 3.24 37.60
CA SER A 19 -20.33 4.03 37.45
C SER A 19 -20.20 5.57 37.47
N SER A 20 -20.47 6.23 36.35
CA SER A 20 -21.32 7.43 36.33
C SER A 20 -21.61 7.92 34.90
N TYR A 21 -22.91 7.99 34.61
CA TYR A 21 -23.58 8.98 33.74
C TYR A 21 -23.00 9.26 32.35
N LEU A 22 -23.48 8.50 31.36
CA LEU A 22 -23.36 8.82 29.93
C LEU A 22 -24.53 9.72 29.49
N LYS A 23 -24.24 10.99 29.20
CA LYS A 23 -25.10 11.86 28.36
C LYS A 23 -24.47 11.88 26.97
N GLY A 24 -24.92 11.01 26.10
CA GLY A 24 -24.45 10.87 24.72
C GLY A 24 -25.60 10.51 23.79
N VAL A 25 -25.80 11.28 22.74
CA VAL A 25 -26.80 11.02 21.69
C VAL A 25 -26.17 10.02 20.72
N GLY A 26 -26.57 8.76 20.81
CA GLY A 26 -26.09 7.68 19.93
C GLY A 26 -27.13 6.56 19.86
N LEU A 27 -27.07 5.73 18.82
CA LEU A 27 -27.95 4.59 18.65
C LEU A 27 -27.66 3.55 19.74
N GLY A 28 -28.44 3.57 20.82
CA GLY A 28 -28.34 2.60 21.90
C GLY A 28 -28.99 1.28 21.52
N ILE A 29 -28.25 0.18 21.58
CA ILE A 29 -28.84 -1.17 21.54
C ILE A 29 -29.36 -1.48 22.93
N LEU A 30 -30.68 -1.53 23.08
CA LEU A 30 -31.34 -1.94 24.32
C LEU A 30 -31.12 -3.45 24.53
N VAL A 31 -30.17 -3.83 25.39
CA VAL A 31 -30.06 -5.22 25.84
C VAL A 31 -31.12 -5.43 26.93
N HIS A 32 -32.31 -5.85 26.52
CA HIS A 32 -33.34 -6.29 27.44
C HIS A 32 -32.91 -7.65 28.01
N ARG A 33 -32.48 -7.67 29.28
CA ARG A 33 -32.08 -8.89 29.97
C ARG A 33 -33.34 -9.61 30.44
N SER A 34 -33.92 -10.42 29.56
CA SER A 34 -34.97 -11.37 29.93
C SER A 34 -34.39 -12.41 30.90
N PRO A 35 -35.05 -12.69 32.03
CA PRO A 35 -34.67 -13.79 32.91
C PRO A 35 -35.30 -15.03 32.30
N GLU A 36 -34.49 -15.89 31.67
CA GLU A 36 -34.67 -17.35 31.54
C GLU A 36 -33.63 -17.85 30.52
N PRO A 37 -32.53 -18.50 30.97
CA PRO A 37 -31.54 -19.03 30.06
C PRO A 37 -32.02 -20.38 29.52
N ASN A 38 -32.47 -20.41 28.25
CA ASN A 38 -32.59 -21.66 27.50
C ASN A 38 -31.18 -22.22 27.21
N LEU A 39 -30.60 -22.91 28.18
CA LEU A 39 -29.33 -23.61 28.03
C LEU A 39 -29.56 -24.90 27.24
N VAL A 40 -29.22 -24.90 25.96
CA VAL A 40 -29.09 -26.14 25.20
C VAL A 40 -27.83 -26.85 25.67
N VAL A 41 -28.00 -27.88 26.51
CA VAL A 41 -26.91 -28.80 26.88
C VAL A 41 -26.54 -29.61 25.63
N LYS A 42 -25.48 -29.21 24.92
CA LYS A 42 -24.84 -30.10 23.95
C LYS A 42 -23.95 -31.08 24.72
N GLN A 43 -24.29 -32.37 24.65
CA GLN A 43 -23.46 -33.43 25.21
C GLN A 43 -22.03 -33.35 24.66
N SER A 44 -21.07 -33.16 25.57
CA SER A 44 -19.65 -33.29 25.27
C SER A 44 -19.33 -34.75 25.00
N ARG A 45 -19.20 -35.13 23.72
CA ARG A 45 -18.51 -36.37 23.37
C ARG A 45 -17.04 -36.20 23.77
N LYS A 46 -16.58 -37.01 24.73
CA LYS A 46 -15.16 -37.15 25.04
C LYS A 46 -14.45 -37.63 23.78
N LEU A 47 -13.74 -36.74 23.09
CA LEU A 47 -12.77 -37.14 22.08
C LEU A 47 -11.50 -37.54 22.84
N SER A 48 -11.21 -38.84 22.83
CA SER A 48 -9.86 -39.35 23.13
C SER A 48 -8.84 -38.63 22.24
N PRO A 49 -7.61 -38.37 22.71
CA PRO A 49 -6.54 -37.86 21.85
C PRO A 49 -6.08 -38.99 20.94
N SER A 50 -6.85 -39.27 19.89
CA SER A 50 -6.34 -40.02 18.75
C SER A 50 -5.30 -39.13 18.09
N LEU A 51 -4.07 -39.64 18.03
CA LEU A 51 -2.99 -39.20 17.14
C LEU A 51 -3.50 -39.24 15.71
N VAL A 52 -4.29 -38.23 15.34
CA VAL A 52 -4.66 -37.98 13.95
C VAL A 52 -3.48 -37.22 13.39
N SER A 53 -2.70 -37.91 12.57
CA SER A 53 -1.86 -37.29 11.57
C SER A 53 -2.64 -36.12 10.99
N SER A 54 -2.16 -34.90 11.22
CA SER A 54 -2.69 -33.72 10.58
C SER A 54 -2.61 -33.97 9.08
N SER A 55 -3.73 -34.43 8.50
CA SER A 55 -3.90 -34.44 7.06
C SER A 55 -3.85 -32.97 6.69
N ASN A 56 -2.68 -32.52 6.27
CA ASN A 56 -2.44 -31.23 5.63
C ASN A 56 -3.23 -31.22 4.31
N ASN A 57 -4.55 -31.11 4.42
CA ASN A 57 -5.43 -30.66 3.36
C ASN A 57 -5.29 -29.13 3.28
N ASN A 58 -4.05 -28.64 3.22
CA ASN A 58 -3.78 -27.34 2.65
C ASN A 58 -4.20 -27.49 1.17
N PRO A 59 -5.17 -26.70 0.69
CA PRO A 59 -5.51 -26.74 -0.72
C PRO A 59 -4.21 -26.58 -1.51
N SER A 60 -4.12 -27.25 -2.64
CA SER A 60 -2.92 -27.54 -3.44
C SER A 60 -2.13 -26.34 -3.98
N PHE A 61 -2.33 -25.13 -3.45
CA PHE A 61 -1.82 -23.85 -3.96
C PHE A 61 -0.43 -23.45 -3.46
N LEU A 62 0.13 -24.09 -2.41
CA LEU A 62 1.48 -23.79 -1.88
C LEU A 62 2.39 -25.01 -1.88
N LYS A 63 2.43 -25.74 -3.00
CA LYS A 63 3.32 -26.91 -3.15
C LYS A 63 4.77 -26.51 -3.43
N THR A 64 4.99 -25.33 -3.99
CA THR A 64 6.30 -24.88 -4.48
C THR A 64 6.54 -23.42 -4.10
N CYS A 65 7.81 -23.07 -3.87
CA CYS A 65 8.26 -21.71 -3.69
C CYS A 65 8.06 -20.91 -4.99
N SER A 66 7.39 -19.76 -4.92
CA SER A 66 7.08 -18.94 -6.09
C SER A 66 8.30 -18.28 -6.75
N LEU A 67 9.45 -18.25 -6.07
CA LEU A 67 10.69 -17.66 -6.58
C LEU A 67 11.67 -18.70 -7.14
N CYS A 68 11.96 -19.75 -6.38
CA CYS A 68 13.00 -20.74 -6.72
C CYS A 68 12.43 -22.10 -7.14
N ASN A 69 11.11 -22.23 -7.18
CA ASN A 69 10.37 -23.42 -7.60
C ASN A 69 10.70 -24.71 -6.83
N LYS A 70 11.36 -24.58 -5.66
CA LYS A 70 11.59 -25.71 -4.75
C LYS A 70 10.27 -26.16 -4.14
N ASN A 71 10.08 -27.46 -3.96
CA ASN A 71 8.94 -27.99 -3.22
C ASN A 71 8.97 -27.45 -1.79
N LEU A 72 7.80 -27.03 -1.30
CA LEU A 72 7.59 -26.62 0.07
C LEU A 72 7.21 -27.86 0.87
N ASP A 73 8.06 -28.25 1.80
CA ASP A 73 7.78 -29.40 2.66
C ASP A 73 6.67 -29.07 3.65
N PRO A 74 5.70 -29.96 3.87
CA PRO A 74 4.60 -29.71 4.81
C PRO A 74 5.03 -29.60 6.27
N GLN A 75 6.29 -29.96 6.55
CA GLN A 75 6.89 -29.99 7.88
C GLN A 75 7.78 -28.77 8.16
N GLU A 76 8.06 -27.97 7.13
CA GLU A 76 8.85 -26.73 7.23
C GLU A 76 7.93 -25.51 7.19
N ASP A 77 8.36 -24.42 7.82
CA ASP A 77 7.62 -23.16 7.82
C ASP A 77 7.54 -22.57 6.40
N ILE A 78 6.34 -22.18 5.98
CA ILE A 78 6.10 -21.51 4.70
C ILE A 78 5.99 -20.00 4.92
N TYR A 79 6.85 -19.25 4.24
CA TYR A 79 6.83 -17.78 4.28
C TYR A 79 5.84 -17.25 3.23
N MET A 80 4.88 -16.42 3.63
CA MET A 80 3.79 -15.96 2.74
C MET A 80 3.94 -14.50 2.30
N TYR A 81 3.57 -14.18 1.06
CA TYR A 81 3.43 -12.82 0.53
C TYR A 81 2.06 -12.66 -0.15
N ARG A 82 1.35 -11.56 0.13
CA ARG A 82 0.02 -11.20 -0.43
C ARG A 82 -1.12 -12.22 -0.26
N GLY A 83 -0.87 -13.33 0.42
CA GLY A 83 -1.89 -14.34 0.77
C GLY A 83 -1.98 -15.50 -0.23
N ASP A 84 -1.37 -15.38 -1.41
CA ASP A 84 -1.43 -16.34 -2.51
C ASP A 84 -0.05 -16.92 -2.89
N GLN A 85 1.05 -16.29 -2.46
CA GLN A 85 2.42 -16.71 -2.80
C GLN A 85 3.17 -17.24 -1.57
N GLY A 86 3.78 -18.42 -1.70
CA GLY A 86 4.58 -19.08 -0.66
C GLY A 86 6.07 -19.17 -1.03
N TYR A 87 6.95 -19.12 -0.03
CA TYR A 87 8.41 -19.20 -0.20
C TYR A 87 9.05 -20.10 0.84
N CYS A 88 10.12 -20.77 0.42
CA CYS A 88 10.87 -21.70 1.28
C CYS A 88 11.80 -20.99 2.29
N SER A 89 11.93 -19.66 2.20
CA SER A 89 12.75 -18.88 3.13
C SER A 89 12.37 -17.41 3.13
N ILE A 90 12.72 -16.69 4.20
CA ILE A 90 12.62 -15.22 4.28
C ILE A 90 13.38 -14.56 3.13
N LYS A 91 14.56 -15.09 2.76
CA LYS A 91 15.37 -14.55 1.66
C LYS A 91 14.62 -14.58 0.34
N CYS A 92 14.00 -15.72 0.00
CA CYS A 92 13.19 -15.84 -1.22
C CYS A 92 11.98 -14.90 -1.19
N ARG A 93 11.30 -14.78 -0.04
CA ARG A 93 10.18 -13.85 0.09
C ARG A 93 10.61 -12.39 -0.13
N ASN A 94 11.69 -11.97 0.52
CA ASN A 94 12.18 -10.59 0.42
C ASN A 94 12.66 -10.27 -1.00
N GLN A 95 13.35 -11.22 -1.65
CA GLN A 95 13.75 -11.03 -3.04
C GLN A 95 12.55 -10.85 -3.99
N GLN A 96 11.43 -11.54 -3.76
CA GLN A 96 10.22 -11.28 -4.53
C GLN A 96 9.64 -9.88 -4.28
N ILE A 97 9.64 -9.41 -3.02
CA ILE A 97 9.21 -8.05 -2.67
C ILE A 97 10.06 -7.03 -3.44
N ASP A 98 11.39 -7.18 -3.42
CA ASP A 98 12.29 -6.25 -4.12
C ASP A 98 12.04 -6.23 -5.64
N ILE A 99 11.77 -7.39 -6.24
CA ILE A 99 11.42 -7.51 -7.66
C ILE A 99 10.11 -6.78 -7.97
N ASP A 100 9.11 -6.95 -7.12
CA ASP A 100 7.79 -6.32 -7.28
C ASP A 100 7.87 -4.80 -7.11
N ASP A 101 8.57 -4.32 -6.10
CA ASP A 101 8.78 -2.89 -5.82
C ASP A 101 9.52 -2.22 -6.99
N LYS A 102 10.58 -2.87 -7.50
CA LYS A 102 11.30 -2.38 -8.68
C LYS A 102 10.39 -2.31 -9.90
N ARG A 103 9.58 -3.34 -10.15
CA ARG A 103 8.65 -3.39 -11.29
C ARG A 103 7.59 -2.30 -11.19
N GLU A 104 7.07 -2.04 -9.99
CA GLU A 104 6.09 -0.97 -9.76
C GLU A 104 6.70 0.42 -10.01
N LEU A 105 7.91 0.66 -9.49
CA LEU A 105 8.63 1.90 -9.72
C LEU A 105 8.89 2.12 -11.22
N GLU A 106 9.41 1.12 -11.92
CA GLU A 106 9.66 1.20 -13.37
C GLU A 106 8.38 1.47 -14.17
N ALA A 107 7.26 0.84 -13.80
CA ALA A 107 5.97 1.05 -14.43
C ALA A 107 5.47 2.49 -14.19
N SER A 108 5.61 3.01 -12.97
CA SER A 108 5.25 4.38 -12.62
C SER A 108 6.12 5.40 -13.38
N THR A 109 7.44 5.23 -13.37
CA THR A 109 8.37 6.09 -14.12
C THR A 109 8.05 6.06 -15.62
N ARG A 110 7.76 4.89 -16.19
CA ARG A 110 7.38 4.78 -17.60
C ARG A 110 6.10 5.55 -17.91
N LYS A 111 5.09 5.46 -17.05
CA LYS A 111 3.84 6.24 -17.18
C LYS A 111 4.11 7.73 -17.08
N MET A 112 4.89 8.18 -16.10
CA MET A 112 5.26 9.60 -15.94
C MET A 112 6.01 10.13 -17.16
N VAL A 113 7.01 9.39 -17.66
CA VAL A 113 7.79 9.79 -18.84
C VAL A 113 6.91 9.80 -20.09
N ALA A 114 6.01 8.83 -20.26
CA ALA A 114 5.07 8.80 -21.37
C ALA A 114 4.12 10.00 -21.32
N ALA A 115 3.55 10.31 -20.16
CA ALA A 115 2.70 11.48 -19.94
C ALA A 115 3.46 12.78 -20.22
N TYR A 116 4.69 12.92 -19.73
CA TYR A 116 5.54 14.08 -20.00
C TYR A 116 5.81 14.23 -21.50
N ARG A 117 6.18 13.14 -22.20
CA ARG A 117 6.36 13.14 -23.66
C ARG A 117 5.07 13.49 -24.40
N GLN A 118 3.91 13.07 -23.89
CA GLN A 118 2.62 13.41 -24.46
C GLN A 118 2.30 14.90 -24.27
N CYS A 119 2.53 15.46 -23.07
CA CYS A 119 2.39 16.89 -22.81
C CYS A 119 3.35 17.72 -23.67
N LEU A 120 4.59 17.29 -23.89
CA LEU A 120 5.52 17.96 -24.80
C LEU A 120 5.08 17.93 -26.27
N LYS A 121 4.40 16.86 -26.71
CA LYS A 121 3.84 16.78 -28.06
C LYS A 121 2.58 17.62 -28.22
N ASN A 122 1.84 17.79 -27.12
CA ASN A 122 0.63 18.60 -27.03
C ASN A 122 0.91 20.04 -26.56
N GLU A 123 2.18 20.39 -26.30
CA GLU A 123 2.60 21.75 -25.98
C GLU A 123 2.09 22.66 -27.11
N PRO A 124 1.41 23.77 -26.77
CA PRO A 124 0.60 24.49 -27.72
C PRO A 124 1.56 25.08 -28.74
N ARG A 125 1.55 24.53 -29.96
CA ARG A 125 2.29 25.04 -31.13
C ARG A 125 2.09 26.54 -31.40
N THR A 126 1.21 27.19 -30.66
CA THR A 126 0.90 28.60 -30.66
C THR A 126 1.48 29.36 -29.47
N GLU A 127 1.31 28.96 -28.21
CA GLU A 127 1.56 29.90 -27.09
C GLU A 127 3.05 30.17 -26.81
N THR A 128 3.88 29.14 -26.61
CA THR A 128 5.33 29.31 -26.46
C THR A 128 5.94 29.91 -27.72
N ARG A 129 5.46 29.51 -28.91
CA ARG A 129 5.86 30.08 -30.19
C ARG A 129 5.52 31.57 -30.28
N LEU A 130 4.30 31.97 -29.89
CA LEU A 130 3.81 33.35 -29.88
C LEU A 130 4.61 34.19 -28.88
N LEU A 131 4.86 33.69 -27.67
CA LEU A 131 5.72 34.37 -26.69
C LEU A 131 7.15 34.56 -27.21
N LEU A 132 7.73 33.55 -27.87
CA LEU A 132 9.04 33.66 -28.54
C LEU A 132 9.01 34.61 -29.74
N GLU A 133 7.88 34.75 -30.41
CA GLU A 133 7.67 35.63 -31.56
C GLU A 133 7.49 37.09 -31.10
N ASP A 134 6.71 37.34 -30.05
CA ASP A 134 6.57 38.62 -29.35
C ASP A 134 7.90 39.11 -28.80
N LEU A 135 8.66 38.27 -28.08
CA LEU A 135 9.99 38.63 -27.58
C LEU A 135 10.96 38.99 -28.72
N ARG A 136 10.87 38.30 -29.86
CA ARG A 136 11.66 38.63 -31.05
C ARG A 136 11.23 39.94 -31.68
N GLN A 137 9.94 40.28 -31.67
CA GLN A 137 9.44 41.56 -32.15
C GLN A 137 9.87 42.70 -31.24
N HIS A 138 9.81 42.52 -29.92
CA HIS A 138 10.25 43.52 -28.93
C HIS A 138 11.77 43.75 -28.91
N ASN A 139 12.58 42.73 -29.26
CA ASN A 139 14.04 42.86 -29.39
C ASN A 139 14.52 43.28 -30.79
N ARG A 140 13.63 43.54 -31.76
CA ARG A 140 14.02 44.22 -33.00
C ARG A 140 14.31 45.69 -32.67
N LEU A 141 15.55 45.97 -32.29
CA LEU A 141 16.09 47.33 -32.34
C LEU A 141 15.80 47.91 -33.73
N PRO A 142 15.35 49.17 -33.86
CA PRO A 142 15.18 49.79 -35.16
C PRO A 142 16.56 49.90 -35.82
N HIS A 143 16.85 49.00 -36.78
CA HIS A 143 18.02 49.12 -37.61
C HIS A 143 17.80 50.20 -38.68
N SER A 144 18.44 51.33 -38.41
CA SER A 144 18.99 52.34 -39.33
C SER A 144 18.04 53.35 -39.98
N ARG A 145 18.37 54.64 -39.78
CA ARG A 145 18.57 55.61 -40.87
C ARG A 145 19.66 56.60 -40.49
N ILE A 146 20.93 56.19 -40.53
CA ILE A 146 22.02 57.16 -40.76
C ILE A 146 22.18 57.25 -42.27
N ARG A 147 21.70 58.35 -42.87
CA ARG A 147 21.99 58.67 -44.27
C ARG A 147 23.44 59.14 -44.34
N PRO A 148 24.24 58.74 -45.35
CA PRO A 148 25.52 59.38 -45.57
C PRO A 148 25.25 60.83 -46.02
N VAL A 149 25.80 61.80 -45.28
CA VAL A 149 25.91 63.18 -45.74
C VAL A 149 27.06 63.21 -46.73
N VAL A 150 26.74 63.47 -48.00
CA VAL A 150 27.72 63.84 -49.02
C VAL A 150 27.80 65.37 -49.04
N SER A 151 28.97 65.92 -48.69
CA SER A 151 29.49 67.23 -49.09
C SER A 151 30.97 67.28 -48.79
#